data_AF-A0AAU6HSH3-F1
#
_entry.id   AF-A0AAU6HSH3-F1
#
_cell.length_a   1.000
_cell.length_b   1.000
_cell.length_c   1.000
_cell.angle_alpha   90.00
_cell.angle_beta   90.00
_cell.angle_gamma   90.00
#
_symmetry.space_group_name_H-M   'P 1'
#
loop_
_entity.id
_entity.type
_entity.pdbx_description
1 polymer ?
#
loop_
_entity_poly.entity_id
_entity_poly.type
_entity_poly.pdbx_seq_one_letter_code
_entity_poly.pdbx_strand_id
1 'polypeptide(L)'
;MDHCNLSARAPWIGLMYTRRNDDAPLAGFPDPEHPHAQVVCELAKGHGEVHADFLEEMDADYQVWVRWEGVHFTYVCVRPCEMVDPTVDPVKQSACMLYAEHPSHHSWELTDLPHD
;
A
#
# COMPACT_ATOMS: atom_id res chain seq x y z
N MET A 1 -10.10 -13.49 6.59
CA MET A 1 -9.10 -13.23 5.54
C MET A 1 -9.72 -13.16 4.16
N ASP A 2 -10.42 -12.05 3.93
CA ASP A 2 -10.90 -11.61 2.63
C ASP A 2 -9.88 -10.69 1.92
N HIS A 3 -8.77 -10.33 2.58
CA HIS A 3 -7.63 -9.65 1.97
C HIS A 3 -6.66 -10.57 1.25
N CYS A 4 -6.06 -10.06 0.18
CA CYS A 4 -5.03 -10.76 -0.58
C CYS A 4 -3.80 -11.07 0.28
N ASN A 5 -3.28 -10.07 1.01
CA ASN A 5 -2.11 -10.19 1.88
C ASN A 5 -0.84 -10.74 1.20
N LEU A 6 -0.80 -10.82 -0.13
CA LEU A 6 0.41 -11.18 -0.85
C LEU A 6 1.46 -10.12 -0.55
N SER A 7 2.61 -10.54 -0.05
CA SER A 7 3.71 -9.63 0.25
C SER A 7 4.80 -9.69 -0.80
N ALA A 8 5.48 -8.58 -0.99
CA ALA A 8 6.67 -8.50 -1.84
C ALA A 8 7.75 -7.66 -1.17
N ARG A 9 9.01 -7.93 -1.52
CA ARG A 9 10.13 -7.09 -1.06
C ARG A 9 10.08 -5.77 -1.81
N ALA A 10 10.13 -4.69 -1.06
CA ALA A 10 10.00 -3.37 -1.62
C ALA A 10 11.18 -3.03 -2.56
N PRO A 11 10.94 -2.43 -3.74
CA PRO A 11 11.97 -2.21 -4.75
C PRO A 11 13.04 -1.19 -4.32
N TRP A 12 12.74 -0.30 -3.36
CA TRP A 12 13.68 0.70 -2.83
C TRP A 12 14.80 0.11 -1.97
N ILE A 13 14.68 -1.15 -1.55
CA ILE A 13 15.79 -1.87 -0.94
C ILE A 13 17.01 -1.85 -1.87
N GLY A 14 16.83 -2.03 -3.18
CA GLY A 14 17.92 -2.03 -4.16
C GLY A 14 18.60 -0.68 -4.38
N LEU A 15 17.82 0.41 -4.40
CA LEU A 15 18.32 1.79 -4.59
C LEU A 15 19.13 2.31 -3.39
N MET A 16 18.85 1.82 -2.18
CA MET A 16 19.63 2.14 -0.97
C MET A 16 21.01 1.46 -0.96
N TYR A 17 21.21 0.37 -1.70
CA TYR A 17 22.49 -0.35 -1.79
C TYR A 17 23.45 0.22 -2.84
N THR A 18 22.98 0.94 -3.86
CA THR A 18 23.81 1.44 -4.97
C THR A 18 24.48 2.80 -4.73
N ARG A 19 24.25 3.44 -3.57
CA ARG A 19 24.97 4.65 -3.13
C ARG A 19 26.16 4.35 -2.20
N ARG A 20 26.69 3.12 -2.24
CA ARG A 20 27.95 2.74 -1.57
C ARG A 20 29.12 2.98 -2.52
N ASN A 21 29.81 4.12 -2.40
CA ASN A 21 31.23 4.17 -2.80
C ASN A 21 32.07 5.30 -2.19
N ASP A 22 31.57 6.13 -1.26
CA ASP A 22 32.43 7.16 -0.63
C ASP A 22 32.28 7.18 0.92
N ASP A 23 33.19 6.47 1.60
CA ASP A 23 33.91 6.79 2.85
C ASP A 23 33.23 7.31 4.14
N ALA A 24 31.93 7.07 4.40
CA ALA A 24 31.34 7.36 5.72
C ALA A 24 31.12 6.10 6.60
N PRO A 25 31.53 6.09 7.90
CA PRO A 25 31.24 4.99 8.81
C PRO A 25 29.75 4.97 9.18
N LEU A 26 29.19 3.77 9.17
CA LEU A 26 27.76 3.50 9.04
C LEU A 26 27.05 3.54 10.40
N ALA A 27 26.35 4.63 10.68
CA ALA A 27 25.20 4.62 11.58
C ALA A 27 23.93 4.70 10.71
N GLY A 28 23.13 3.64 10.68
CA GLY A 28 21.79 3.68 10.07
C GLY A 28 21.64 2.98 8.72
N PHE A 29 21.93 1.69 8.66
CA PHE A 29 21.24 0.85 7.67
C PHE A 29 19.83 0.55 8.18
N PRO A 30 18.77 0.64 7.36
CA PRO A 30 17.54 -0.04 7.71
C PRO A 30 17.82 -1.55 7.63
N ASP A 31 17.63 -2.21 8.77
CA ASP A 31 17.56 -3.65 8.91
C ASP A 31 16.69 -4.25 7.78
N PRO A 32 17.00 -5.40 7.17
CA PRO A 32 16.01 -6.15 6.38
C PRO A 32 14.70 -6.45 7.14
N GLU A 33 14.70 -6.33 8.47
CA GLU A 33 13.52 -6.34 9.35
C GLU A 33 12.87 -4.95 9.55
N HIS A 34 13.32 -3.91 8.83
CA HIS A 34 12.72 -2.58 8.90
C HIS A 34 11.27 -2.64 8.43
N PRO A 35 10.31 -2.01 9.13
CA PRO A 35 8.87 -2.10 8.83
C PRO A 35 8.44 -1.62 7.43
N HIS A 36 9.35 -1.04 6.63
CA HIS A 36 9.09 -0.61 5.25
C HIS A 36 9.90 -1.40 4.21
N ALA A 37 10.48 -2.54 4.60
CA ALA A 37 11.20 -3.45 3.71
C ALA A 37 10.25 -4.37 2.91
N GLN A 38 8.99 -4.44 3.33
CA GLN A 38 7.95 -5.25 2.70
C GLN A 38 6.76 -4.38 2.35
N VAL A 39 6.12 -4.71 1.24
CA VAL A 39 4.80 -4.20 0.87
C VAL A 39 3.81 -5.36 0.96
N VAL A 40 2.59 -5.09 1.41
CA VAL A 40 1.55 -6.11 1.64
C VAL A 40 0.30 -5.70 0.87
N CYS A 41 -0.26 -6.63 0.09
CA CYS A 41 -1.40 -6.29 -0.74
C CYS A 41 -2.66 -6.04 0.09
N GLU A 42 -3.18 -4.81 0.03
CA GLU A 42 -4.39 -4.36 0.75
C GLU A 42 -5.69 -4.64 0.00
N LEU A 43 -5.62 -5.10 -1.25
CA LEU A 43 -6.81 -5.41 -2.04
C LEU A 43 -7.51 -6.68 -1.55
N ALA A 44 -8.80 -6.82 -1.85
CA ALA A 44 -9.55 -8.04 -1.56
C ALA A 44 -9.07 -9.23 -2.39
N LYS A 45 -9.14 -10.45 -1.84
CA LYS A 45 -8.86 -11.69 -2.58
C LYS A 45 -9.69 -11.76 -3.87
N GLY A 46 -9.09 -12.35 -4.90
CA GLY A 46 -9.72 -12.47 -6.21
C GLY A 46 -9.68 -11.17 -7.04
N HIS A 47 -8.98 -10.13 -6.56
CA HIS A 47 -8.51 -9.07 -7.44
C HIS A 47 -7.60 -9.69 -8.52
N GLY A 48 -7.48 -9.04 -9.69
CA GLY A 48 -6.63 -9.51 -10.79
C GLY A 48 -5.15 -9.56 -10.44
N GLU A 49 -4.27 -9.67 -11.43
CA GLU A 49 -2.83 -9.89 -11.19
C GLU A 49 -2.09 -8.69 -10.55
N VAL A 50 -2.70 -7.50 -10.56
CA VAL A 50 -2.09 -6.29 -10.00
C VAL A 50 -2.40 -6.17 -8.52
N HIS A 51 -1.36 -6.21 -7.71
CA HIS A 51 -1.41 -5.94 -6.28
C HIS A 51 -1.14 -4.47 -5.99
N ALA A 52 -1.65 -3.98 -4.87
CA ALA A 52 -1.41 -2.62 -4.41
C ALA A 52 -1.27 -2.52 -2.89
N ASP A 53 -0.43 -1.59 -2.45
CA ASP A 53 -0.19 -1.24 -1.05
C ASP A 53 -0.12 0.29 -0.91
N PHE A 54 -0.74 0.80 0.15
CA PHE A 54 -0.75 2.22 0.47
C PHE A 54 0.60 2.60 1.09
N LEU A 55 1.17 3.72 0.65
CA LEU A 55 2.44 4.19 1.20
C LEU A 55 2.26 5.42 2.07
N GLU A 56 1.62 6.46 1.53
CA GLU A 56 1.43 7.72 2.22
C GLU A 56 0.34 8.58 1.56
N GLU A 57 -0.20 9.53 2.33
CA GLU A 57 -0.99 10.63 1.79
C GLU A 57 -0.03 11.66 1.18
N MET A 58 -0.24 12.05 -0.08
CA MET A 58 0.56 13.11 -0.69
C MET A 58 0.01 14.48 -0.30
N ASP A 59 -1.31 14.64 -0.45
CA ASP A 59 -2.07 15.81 -0.06
C ASP A 59 -3.55 15.43 0.15
N ALA A 60 -4.44 16.42 0.30
CA ALA A 60 -5.86 16.19 0.54
C ALA A 60 -6.58 15.50 -0.63
N ASP A 61 -6.05 15.61 -1.86
CA ASP A 61 -6.67 15.10 -3.07
C ASP A 61 -6.00 13.81 -3.57
N TYR A 62 -4.78 13.50 -3.14
CA TYR A 62 -3.98 12.42 -3.68
C TYR A 62 -3.23 11.59 -2.63
N GLN A 63 -3.13 10.30 -2.91
CA GLN A 63 -2.39 9.30 -2.16
C GLN A 63 -1.31 8.69 -3.04
N VAL A 64 -0.21 8.26 -2.42
CA VAL A 64 0.84 7.48 -3.07
C VAL A 64 0.62 6.01 -2.77
N TRP A 65 0.50 5.23 -3.84
CA TRP A 65 0.39 3.79 -3.79
C TRP A 65 1.54 3.16 -4.56
N VAL A 66 1.98 1.98 -4.11
CA VAL A 66 2.79 1.10 -4.93
C VAL A 66 1.91 0.01 -5.51
N ARG A 67 2.04 -0.23 -6.80
CA ARG A 67 1.41 -1.34 -7.51
C ARG A 67 2.46 -2.30 -8.01
N TRP A 68 2.17 -3.59 -7.98
CA TRP A 68 3.06 -4.60 -8.53
C TRP A 68 2.35 -5.77 -9.20
N GLU A 69 3.04 -6.31 -10.19
CA GLU A 69 2.70 -7.56 -10.87
C GLU A 69 4.00 -8.36 -11.05
N GLY A 70 4.10 -9.49 -10.34
CA GLY A 70 5.34 -10.26 -10.25
C GLY A 70 6.50 -9.41 -9.71
N VAL A 71 7.49 -9.12 -10.55
CA VAL A 71 8.70 -8.35 -10.21
C VAL A 71 8.65 -6.88 -10.64
N HIS A 72 7.58 -6.46 -11.32
CA HIS A 72 7.44 -5.10 -11.82
C HIS A 72 6.69 -4.25 -10.81
N PHE A 73 7.27 -3.11 -10.44
CA PHE A 73 6.70 -2.17 -9.48
C PHE A 73 6.46 -0.81 -10.16
N THR A 74 5.37 -0.16 -9.81
CA THR A 74 5.05 1.20 -10.26
C THR A 74 4.47 2.00 -9.10
N TYR A 75 4.94 3.23 -8.92
CA TYR A 75 4.33 4.18 -8.01
C TYR A 75 3.25 4.96 -8.74
N VAL A 76 2.12 5.15 -8.09
CA VAL A 76 1.01 5.92 -8.63
C VAL A 76 0.53 6.93 -7.60
N CYS A 77 0.36 8.17 -8.06
CA CYS A 77 -0.35 9.21 -7.33
C CYS A 77 -1.80 9.17 -7.80
N VAL A 78 -2.71 8.76 -6.93
CA VAL A 78 -4.11 8.50 -7.27
C VAL A 78 -5.03 9.08 -6.21
N ARG A 79 -6.24 9.45 -6.61
CA ARG A 79 -7.24 9.96 -5.66
C ARG A 79 -7.71 8.86 -4.71
N PRO A 80 -8.09 9.19 -3.48
CA PRO A 80 -8.79 8.25 -2.60
C PRO A 80 -10.16 7.87 -3.19
N CYS A 81 -10.67 6.70 -2.81
CA CYS A 81 -12.05 6.32 -3.09
C CYS A 81 -12.99 7.06 -2.12
N GLU A 82 -13.93 7.84 -2.67
CA GLU A 82 -14.87 8.65 -1.87
C GLU A 82 -16.14 7.89 -1.43
N MET A 83 -16.23 6.60 -1.78
CA MET A 83 -17.39 5.79 -1.41
C MET A 83 -17.41 5.55 0.11
N VAL A 84 -18.61 5.46 0.68
CA VAL A 84 -18.85 5.21 2.12
C VAL A 84 -19.82 4.04 2.28
N ASP A 85 -19.80 3.35 3.42
CA ASP A 85 -20.78 2.30 3.72
C ASP A 85 -22.18 2.89 3.90
N PRO A 86 -23.14 2.62 2.98
CA PRO A 86 -24.48 3.19 3.06
C PRO A 86 -25.33 2.61 4.19
N THR A 87 -24.88 1.54 4.85
CA THR A 87 -25.60 0.87 5.93
C THR A 87 -25.27 1.43 7.31
N VAL A 88 -24.19 2.20 7.42
CA VAL A 88 -23.75 2.86 8.66
C VAL A 88 -24.39 4.25 8.79
N ASP A 89 -24.63 4.68 10.03
CA ASP A 89 -25.10 6.04 10.35
C ASP A 89 -24.20 7.10 9.67
N PRO A 90 -24.77 8.08 8.92
CA PRO A 90 -23.99 9.12 8.23
C PRO A 90 -22.96 9.85 9.09
N VAL A 91 -23.21 10.03 10.39
CA VAL A 91 -22.24 10.71 11.26
C VAL A 91 -21.06 9.81 11.69
N LYS A 92 -21.13 8.52 11.40
CA LYS A 92 -20.09 7.51 11.69
C LYS A 92 -19.48 6.89 10.44
N GLN A 93 -19.92 7.32 9.25
CA GLN A 93 -19.39 6.84 7.99
C GLN A 93 -17.94 7.33 7.83
N SER A 94 -17.07 6.41 7.42
CA SER A 94 -15.73 6.70 6.93
C SER A 94 -15.66 6.32 5.46
N ALA A 95 -14.86 7.07 4.69
CA ALA A 95 -14.61 6.75 3.29
C ALA A 95 -13.82 5.44 3.15
N CYS A 96 -13.90 4.85 1.97
CA CYS A 96 -13.08 3.70 1.61
C CYS A 96 -11.60 4.08 1.73
N MET A 97 -10.81 3.22 2.36
CA MET A 97 -9.38 3.44 2.57
C MET A 97 -8.52 3.16 1.33
N LEU A 98 -9.14 2.66 0.24
CA LEU A 98 -8.46 2.32 -1.01
C LEU A 98 -8.47 3.48 -2.02
N TYR A 99 -7.63 3.41 -3.06
CA TYR A 99 -7.64 4.39 -4.15
C TYR A 99 -8.87 4.29 -5.07
N ALA A 100 -9.24 5.38 -5.73
CA ALA A 100 -10.37 5.44 -6.66
C ALA A 100 -10.24 4.41 -7.81
N GLU A 101 -11.36 3.76 -8.18
CA GLU A 101 -11.42 2.70 -9.19
C GLU A 101 -10.57 1.46 -8.84
N HIS A 102 -10.41 1.18 -7.54
CA HIS A 102 -9.82 -0.08 -7.08
C HIS A 102 -10.60 -1.30 -7.61
N PRO A 103 -9.92 -2.40 -7.99
CA PRO A 103 -10.56 -3.55 -8.64
C PRO A 103 -11.31 -4.48 -7.65
N SER A 104 -11.25 -4.19 -6.35
CA SER A 104 -11.81 -5.01 -5.27
C SER A 104 -13.06 -4.40 -4.64
N HIS A 105 -13.66 -5.15 -3.71
CA HIS A 105 -14.60 -4.61 -2.73
C HIS A 105 -14.02 -3.42 -1.95
N HIS A 106 -14.90 -2.61 -1.37
CA HIS A 106 -14.52 -1.47 -0.53
C HIS A 106 -13.94 -1.93 0.80
N SER A 107 -13.11 -1.09 1.43
CA SER A 107 -12.36 -1.46 2.63
C SER A 107 -13.23 -1.93 3.80
N TRP A 108 -14.44 -1.39 3.97
CA TRP A 108 -15.38 -1.81 5.02
C TRP A 108 -16.00 -3.20 4.79
N GLU A 109 -15.94 -3.71 3.57
CA GLU A 109 -16.39 -5.08 3.24
C GLU A 109 -15.31 -6.12 3.58
N LEU A 110 -14.14 -5.69 4.06
CA LEU A 110 -12.98 -6.53 4.33
C LEU A 110 -12.84 -6.72 5.84
N THR A 111 -12.78 -7.99 6.26
CA THR A 111 -12.93 -8.41 7.67
C THR A 111 -11.67 -8.27 8.54
N ASP A 112 -10.52 -8.00 7.92
CA ASP A 112 -9.22 -7.76 8.56
C ASP A 112 -8.69 -6.45 7.95
N LEU A 113 -7.99 -5.55 8.64
CA LEU A 113 -7.22 -4.47 7.97
C LEU A 113 -5.73 -4.78 8.10
N PRO A 114 -4.91 -4.60 7.05
CA PRO A 114 -3.50 -5.00 7.07
C PRO A 114 -2.61 -4.09 7.96
N HIS A 115 -3.09 -2.91 8.37
CA HIS A 115 -2.33 -1.91 9.14
C HIS A 115 -3.00 -1.49 10.47
N ASP A 116 -3.62 -2.44 11.19
CA ASP A 116 -3.96 -2.23 12.61
C ASP A 116 -2.85 -2.74 13.54
#